data_AF-A0ABD3BJM8-F1
#
_entry.id   AF-A0ABD3BJM8-F1
#
_cell.length_a   1.000
_cell.length_b   1.000
_cell.length_c   1.000
_cell.angle_alpha   90.00
_cell.angle_beta   90.00
_cell.angle_gamma   90.00
#
_symmetry.space_group_name_H-M   'P 1'
#
loop_
_entity.id
_entity.type
_entity.pdbx_description
1 polymer ?
#
loop_
_entity_poly.entity_id
_entity_poly.type
_entity_poly.pdbx_seq_one_letter_code
_entity_poly.pdbx_strand_id
1 'polypeptide(L)' 'MVQVHGTMAYVSQPAWIQTGSTRENILFGSDMNNDRYRDTLERCSLIKDLELLPHGDLTEIGERGVNLSGVLLDV' A
#
# COMPACT_ATOMS: atom_id res chain seq x y z
N MET A 1 27.53 -21.07 -4.48
CA MET A 1 26.14 -21.25 -4.01
C MET A 1 25.76 -19.98 -3.27
N VAL A 2 24.59 -19.39 -3.52
CA VAL A 2 24.13 -18.20 -2.78
C VAL A 2 23.14 -18.69 -1.73
N GLN A 3 23.37 -18.35 -0.45
CA GLN A 3 22.46 -18.62 0.66
C GLN A 3 22.01 -17.32 1.28
N VAL A 4 20.72 -17.21 1.54
CA VAL A 4 20.08 -16.07 2.22
C VAL A 4 19.32 -16.61 3.42
N HIS A 5 19.42 -15.92 4.56
CA HIS A 5 18.78 -16.27 5.82
C HIS A 5 17.93 -15.10 6.33
N GLY A 6 16.78 -15.40 6.95
CA GLY A 6 15.86 -14.39 7.49
C GLY A 6 14.65 -14.11 6.60
N THR A 7 13.90 -13.05 6.92
CA THR A 7 12.70 -12.63 6.19
C THR A 7 13.08 -11.67 5.06
N MET A 8 12.39 -11.79 3.92
CA MET A 8 12.59 -10.92 2.76
C MET A 8 11.27 -10.25 2.37
N ALA A 9 11.35 -8.99 1.94
CA ALA A 9 10.28 -8.27 1.27
C ALA A 9 10.71 -7.99 -0.17
N TYR A 10 9.74 -7.93 -1.09
CA TYR A 10 9.98 -7.72 -2.51
C TYR A 10 9.05 -6.63 -3.04
N VAL A 11 9.61 -5.77 -3.90
CA VAL A 11 8.89 -4.73 -4.63
C VAL A 11 9.21 -4.91 -6.11
N SER A 12 8.18 -5.11 -6.93
CA SER A 12 8.31 -5.28 -8.38
C SER A 12 8.45 -3.95 -9.10
N GLN A 13 9.06 -3.96 -10.28
CA GLN A 13 9.20 -2.78 -11.14
C GLN A 13 7.84 -2.24 -11.61
N PRO A 14 6.91 -3.06 -12.14
CA PRO A 14 5.52 -2.67 -12.19
C PRO A 14 4.91 -2.85 -10.80
N ALA A 15 4.37 -1.78 -10.23
CA ALA A 15 3.56 -1.90 -9.02
C ALA A 15 2.33 -2.77 -9.30
N TRP A 16 2.03 -3.67 -8.37
CA TRP A 16 0.88 -4.56 -8.42
C TRP A 16 -0.02 -4.29 -7.21
N ILE A 17 -1.30 -4.04 -7.48
CA ILE A 17 -2.30 -3.69 -6.48
C ILE A 17 -3.50 -4.63 -6.65
N GLN A 18 -4.00 -5.16 -5.55
CA GLN A 18 -5.16 -6.06 -5.50
C GLN A 18 -6.47 -5.27 -5.47
N THR A 19 -7.54 -5.91 -5.95
CA THR A 19 -8.90 -5.40 -5.74
C THR A 19 -9.25 -5.43 -4.25
N GLY A 20 -9.83 -4.34 -3.75
CA GLY A 20 -10.15 -4.12 -2.33
C GLY A 20 -9.80 -2.70 -1.90
N SER A 21 -9.86 -2.41 -0.62
CA SER A 21 -9.51 -1.09 -0.08
C SER A 21 -8.01 -0.80 -0.14
N THR A 22 -7.65 0.49 -0.13
CA THR A 22 -6.25 0.92 0.02
C THR A 22 -5.62 0.37 1.30
N ARG A 23 -6.35 0.36 2.41
CA ARG A 23 -5.92 -0.22 3.69
C ARG A 23 -5.60 -1.70 3.58
N GLU A 24 -6.44 -2.49 2.92
CA GLU A 24 -6.20 -3.93 2.73
C GLU A 24 -4.93 -4.18 1.91
N ASN A 25 -4.70 -3.36 0.89
CA ASN A 25 -3.47 -3.43 0.09
C ASN A 25 -2.21 -3.05 0.90
N ILE A 26 -2.28 -2.05 1.78
CA ILE A 26 -1.16 -1.66 2.65
C ILE A 26 -0.90 -2.72 3.73
N LEU A 27 -1.95 -3.28 4.35
CA LEU A 27 -1.81 -4.31 5.38
C LEU A 27 -1.37 -5.66 4.80
N PHE A 28 -1.79 -5.95 3.58
CA PHE A 28 -1.44 -7.16 2.83
C PHE A 28 -1.62 -8.45 3.64
N GLY A 29 -2.80 -8.60 4.27
CA GLY A 29 -3.15 -9.75 5.12
C GLY A 29 -2.61 -9.70 6.55
N SER A 30 -1.86 -8.66 6.93
CA SER A 30 -1.46 -8.44 8.32
C SER A 30 -2.61 -7.86 9.15
N ASP A 31 -2.63 -8.20 10.44
CA ASP A 31 -3.54 -7.56 11.40
C ASP A 31 -3.25 -6.05 11.54
N MET A 32 -4.31 -5.29 11.75
CA MET A 32 -4.22 -3.84 12.00
C MET A 32 -3.51 -3.57 13.33
N ASN A 33 -2.40 -2.83 13.24
CA ASN A 33 -1.77 -2.17 14.38
C ASN A 33 -1.78 -0.67 14.09
N ASN A 34 -2.63 0.08 14.79
CA ASN A 34 -2.88 1.50 14.48
C ASN A 34 -1.62 2.36 14.56
N ASP A 35 -0.74 2.13 15.54
CA ASP A 35 0.48 2.94 15.71
C ASP A 35 1.47 2.66 14.57
N ARG A 36 1.70 1.37 14.25
CA ARG A 36 2.57 0.97 13.13
C ARG A 36 2.01 1.44 11.80
N TYR A 37 0.70 1.32 11.62
CA TYR A 37 0.03 1.74 10.39
C TYR A 37 0.18 3.24 10.19
N ARG A 38 -0.07 4.06 11.22
CA ARG A 38 0.08 5.51 11.14
C ARG A 38 1.53 5.93 10.90
N ASP A 39 2.49 5.35 11.62
CA ASP A 39 3.93 5.62 11.40
C ASP A 39 4.37 5.23 9.97
N THR A 40 3.83 4.14 9.42
CA THR A 40 4.08 3.75 8.02
C THR A 40 3.54 4.79 7.04
N LEU A 41 2.29 5.24 7.22
CA LEU A 41 1.69 6.26 6.36
C LEU A 41 2.45 7.60 6.42
N GLU A 42 2.88 8.02 7.61
CA GLU A 42 3.68 9.24 7.80
C GLU A 42 5.05 9.11 7.10
N ARG A 43 5.76 7.98 7.28
CA ARG A 43 7.07 7.73 6.66
C ARG A 43 7.02 7.62 5.14
N CYS A 44 5.94 7.05 4.61
CA CYS A 44 5.71 6.95 3.18
C CYS A 44 5.09 8.22 2.58
N SER A 45 4.88 9.28 3.37
CA SER A 45 4.23 10.53 2.96
C SER A 45 2.80 10.35 2.40
N LEU A 46 2.14 9.23 2.71
CA LEU A 46 0.83 8.86 2.15
C LEU A 46 -0.35 9.60 2.79
N ILE A 47 -0.15 10.31 3.90
CA ILE A 47 -1.25 10.97 4.63
C ILE A 47 -2.02 11.94 3.72
N LYS A 48 -1.30 12.82 3.01
CA LYS A 48 -1.92 13.80 2.10
C LYS A 48 -2.60 13.13 0.90
N ASP A 49 -2.00 12.07 0.39
CA ASP A 49 -2.54 11.32 -0.73
C ASP A 49 -3.85 10.63 -0.35
N LEU A 50 -3.91 10.05 0.85
CA LEU A 50 -5.14 9.47 1.40
C LEU A 50 -6.22 10.53 1.64
N GLU A 51 -5.86 11.73 2.10
CA GLU A 51 -6.82 12.85 2.27
C GLU A 51 -7.49 13.28 0.95
N LEU A 52 -6.83 13.06 -0.19
CA LEU A 52 -7.39 13.34 -1.51
C LEU A 52 -8.35 12.25 -2.00
N LEU A 53 -8.33 11.07 -1.39
CA LEU A 53 -9.23 9.98 -1.75
C LEU A 53 -10.62 10.18 -1.11
N PRO A 54 -11.71 9.87 -1.83
CA PRO A 54 -13.08 10.14 -1.37
C PRO A 54 -13.44 9.45 -0.05
N HIS A 55 -12.79 8.33 0.28
CA HIS A 55 -13.01 7.58 1.52
C HIS A 55 -11.71 7.34 2.30
N GLY A 56 -10.68 8.16 2.07
CA GLY A 56 -9.38 7.95 2.71
C GLY A 56 -8.79 6.60 2.34
N ASP A 57 -8.24 5.91 3.33
CA ASP A 57 -7.68 4.56 3.18
C ASP A 57 -8.73 3.46 3.03
N LEU A 58 -10.02 3.76 3.20
CA LEU A 58 -11.14 2.87 2.88
C LEU A 58 -11.60 3.00 1.43
N THR A 59 -10.90 3.78 0.60
CA THR A 59 -11.23 3.91 -0.81
C THR A 59 -11.01 2.59 -1.53
N GLU A 60 -12.04 2.14 -2.24
CA GLU A 60 -12.05 0.89 -3.00
C GLU A 60 -11.23 1.01 -4.30
N ILE A 61 -10.40 -0.01 -4.53
CA ILE A 61 -9.56 -0.15 -5.70
C ILE A 61 -10.17 -1.24 -6.57
N GLY A 62 -10.62 -0.86 -7.77
CA GLY A 62 -11.16 -1.80 -8.76
C GLY A 62 -10.09 -2.67 -9.42
N GLU A 63 -10.51 -3.51 -10.37
CA GLU A 63 -9.59 -4.37 -11.14
C GLU A 63 -8.46 -3.55 -11.79
N ARG A 64 -7.22 -4.06 -11.70
CA ARG A 64 -5.99 -3.45 -12.27
C ARG A 64 -5.62 -2.05 -11.72
N GLY A 65 -6.08 -1.68 -10.53
CA GLY A 65 -5.64 -0.43 -9.90
C GLY A 65 -6.12 0.83 -10.62
N VAL A 66 -7.18 0.75 -11.42
CA VAL A 66 -7.66 1.82 -12.32
C VAL A 66 -7.96 3.15 -11.58
N ASN A 67 -8.20 3.11 -10.26
CA ASN A 67 -8.47 4.30 -9.44
C ASN A 67 -7.21 4.94 -8.80
N LEU A 68 -6.02 4.33 -8.92
CA LEU A 68 -4.80 4.77 -8.21
C LEU A 68 -3.67 5.27 -9.11
N SER A 69 -3.92 5.32 -10.43
CA SER A 69 -2.88 5.44 -11.44
C SER A 69 -2.07 6.75 -11.44
N GLY A 70 -2.43 7.75 -10.63
CA GLY A 70 -1.71 9.03 -10.56
C GLY A 70 -1.12 9.39 -9.20
N VAL A 71 -1.35 8.60 -8.14
CA VAL A 71 -0.93 8.99 -6.76
C VAL A 71 -0.03 7.93 -6.10
N LEU A 72 -0.19 6.66 -6.45
CA LEU A 72 0.48 5.53 -5.76
C LEU A 72 1.50 4.77 -6.62
N LEU A 73 1.65 5.10 -7.91
CA LEU A 73 2.48 4.35 -8.86
C LEU A 73 3.78 5.06 -9.27
N ASP A 74 4.01 6.31 -8.86
CA ASP A 74 5.23 7.08 -9.18
C ASP A 74 6.22 7.14 -7.99
N VAL A 75 6.46 6.00 -7.34
CA VAL A 75 7.59 5.82 -6.41
C VAL A 75 8.47 4.66 -6.85
#